data_AF-I4GW96-F1
#
_entry.id   AF-I4GW96-F1
#
_cell.length_a   1.000
_cell.length_b   1.000
_cell.length_c   1.000
_cell.angle_alpha   90.00
_cell.angle_beta   90.00
_cell.angle_gamma   90.00
#
_symmetry.space_group_name_H-M   'P 1'
#
loop_
_entity.id
_entity.type
_entity.pdbx_description
1 polymer ?
#
loop_
_entity_poly.entity_id
_entity_poly.type
_entity_poly.pdbx_seq_one_letter_code
_entity_poly.pdbx_strand_id
1 'polypeptide(L)'
;MDIQTLLEWTDKQVLEKTGKRLDSLQESILQGIWEHQDYEEIAKNNQRSYDHIKKEAWKLWQLLSDVFQEDIKKSNVRSILENKASSTIYHFVNYHCNNIGNNHINICRENNPYAENNLKKSSNFPDNDHLSPIIDLTKAPELRCNYGRDLELSTLKEWLDNKT
;
A
#
# COMPACT_ATOMS: atom_id res chain seq x y z
N MET A 1 0.78 7.48 -2.75
CA MET A 1 0.25 6.95 -4.03
C MET A 1 -0.40 8.11 -4.77
N ASP A 2 -0.27 8.18 -6.09
CA ASP A 2 -0.98 9.16 -6.90
C ASP A 2 -2.50 8.92 -6.87
N ILE A 3 -3.31 9.99 -6.86
CA ILE A 3 -4.77 9.88 -6.70
C ILE A 3 -5.43 9.19 -7.90
N GLN A 4 -4.96 9.45 -9.12
CA GLN A 4 -5.51 8.83 -10.33
C GLN A 4 -5.28 7.32 -10.30
N THR A 5 -4.07 6.91 -9.93
CA THR A 5 -3.72 5.49 -9.78
C THR A 5 -4.58 4.79 -8.73
N LEU A 6 -4.87 5.47 -7.61
CA LEU A 6 -5.73 4.92 -6.57
C LEU A 6 -7.19 4.83 -7.01
N LEU A 7 -7.71 5.84 -7.71
CA LEU A 7 -9.08 5.82 -8.24
C LEU A 7 -9.26 4.67 -9.22
N GLU A 8 -8.35 4.51 -10.17
CA GLU A 8 -8.37 3.41 -11.14
C GLU A 8 -8.29 2.03 -10.46
N TRP A 9 -7.41 1.90 -9.46
CA TRP A 9 -7.31 0.68 -8.68
C TRP A 9 -8.61 0.39 -7.92
N THR A 10 -9.18 1.39 -7.25
CA THR A 10 -10.41 1.25 -6.45
C THR A 10 -11.59 0.88 -7.35
N ASP A 11 -11.77 1.58 -8.46
CA ASP A 11 -12.83 1.33 -9.42
C ASP A 11 -12.73 -0.08 -10.04
N LYS A 12 -11.51 -0.56 -10.32
CA LYS A 12 -11.28 -1.95 -10.72
C LYS A 12 -11.74 -2.95 -9.64
N GLN A 13 -11.43 -2.71 -8.37
CA GLN A 13 -11.87 -3.60 -7.27
C GLN A 13 -13.40 -3.62 -7.12
N VAL A 14 -14.04 -2.45 -7.26
CA VAL A 14 -15.50 -2.33 -7.23
C VAL A 14 -16.14 -3.06 -8.42
N LEU A 15 -15.58 -2.91 -9.62
CA LEU A 15 -16.03 -3.63 -10.82
C LEU A 15 -15.93 -5.15 -10.63
N GLU A 16 -14.79 -5.65 -10.17
CA GLU A 16 -14.55 -7.08 -9.99
C GLU A 16 -15.53 -7.72 -8.99
N LYS A 17 -15.91 -7.00 -7.94
CA LYS A 17 -16.82 -7.51 -6.90
C LYS A 17 -18.30 -7.31 -7.21
N THR A 18 -18.67 -6.19 -7.82
CA THR A 18 -20.08 -5.79 -7.99
C THR A 18 -20.58 -5.86 -9.43
N GLY A 19 -19.66 -5.98 -10.40
CA GLY A 19 -19.97 -5.89 -11.83
C GLY A 19 -20.30 -4.47 -12.31
N LYS A 20 -20.18 -3.46 -11.45
CA LYS A 20 -20.44 -2.05 -11.78
C LYS A 20 -19.24 -1.18 -11.43
N ARG A 21 -19.03 -0.13 -12.22
CA ARG A 21 -18.02 0.91 -11.99
C ARG A 21 -18.54 1.94 -10.99
N LEU A 22 -17.63 2.69 -10.37
CA LEU A 22 -17.99 3.91 -9.64
C LEU A 22 -18.60 4.93 -10.61
N ASP A 23 -19.63 5.65 -10.16
CA ASP A 23 -20.15 6.79 -10.92
C ASP A 23 -19.23 8.01 -10.77
N SER A 24 -19.24 8.89 -11.76
CA SER A 24 -18.56 10.19 -11.80
C SER A 24 -18.66 10.98 -10.49
N LEU A 25 -19.84 10.99 -9.86
CA LEU A 25 -20.06 11.67 -8.58
C LEU A 25 -19.35 10.96 -7.43
N GLN A 26 -19.34 9.62 -7.41
CA GLN A 26 -18.64 8.85 -6.39
C GLN A 26 -17.12 9.00 -6.53
N GLU A 27 -16.60 9.02 -7.76
CA GLU A 27 -15.20 9.31 -8.04
C GLU A 27 -14.82 10.71 -7.56
N SER A 28 -15.64 11.72 -7.86
CA SER A 28 -15.39 13.10 -7.41
C SER A 28 -15.43 13.22 -5.88
N ILE A 29 -16.34 12.52 -5.21
CA ILE A 29 -16.37 12.47 -3.74
C ILE A 29 -15.09 11.83 -3.20
N LEU A 30 -14.67 10.70 -3.77
CA LEU A 30 -13.46 10.01 -3.32
C LEU A 30 -12.21 10.86 -3.53
N GLN A 31 -12.09 11.51 -4.69
CA GLN A 31 -11.03 12.46 -5.00
C GLN A 31 -11.02 13.64 -4.02
N GLY A 32 -12.16 14.29 -3.80
CA GLY A 32 -12.24 15.43 -2.88
C GLY A 32 -11.82 15.07 -1.47
N ILE A 33 -12.25 13.90 -0.96
CA ILE A 33 -11.80 13.40 0.35
C ILE A 33 -10.29 13.14 0.39
N TRP A 34 -9.72 12.66 -0.71
CA TRP A 34 -8.28 12.45 -0.83
C TRP A 34 -7.49 13.75 -0.75
N GLU A 35 -8.02 14.79 -1.38
CA GLU A 35 -7.49 16.16 -1.41
C GLU A 35 -7.84 16.98 -0.15
N HIS A 36 -8.35 16.33 0.89
CA HIS A 36 -8.77 16.95 2.16
C HIS A 36 -9.92 17.98 2.05
N GLN A 37 -10.70 17.92 0.98
CA GLN A 37 -11.88 18.75 0.83
C GLN A 37 -13.01 18.30 1.75
N ASP A 38 -13.80 19.26 2.22
CA ASP A 38 -15.03 18.95 2.93
C ASP A 38 -16.21 18.70 1.97
N TYR A 39 -17.36 18.26 2.51
CA TYR A 39 -18.54 17.99 1.67
C TYR A 39 -19.18 19.26 1.12
N GLU A 40 -18.93 20.43 1.71
CA GLU A 40 -19.43 21.70 1.17
C GLU A 40 -18.63 22.13 -0.06
N GLU A 41 -17.32 21.98 -0.02
CA GLU A 41 -16.41 22.21 -1.15
C GLU A 41 -16.71 21.24 -2.30
N ILE A 42 -16.84 19.95 -2.01
CA ILE A 42 -17.20 18.93 -3.01
C ILE A 42 -18.58 19.24 -3.62
N ALA A 43 -19.55 19.67 -2.80
CA ALA A 43 -20.88 20.07 -3.28
C ALA A 43 -20.82 21.28 -4.22
N LYS A 44 -20.06 22.31 -3.87
CA LYS A 44 -19.83 23.50 -4.72
C LYS A 44 -19.17 23.10 -6.05
N ASN A 45 -18.12 22.28 -6.00
CA ASN A 45 -17.39 21.83 -7.19
C ASN A 45 -18.27 21.01 -8.14
N ASN A 46 -19.20 20.21 -7.59
CA ASN A 46 -20.13 19.39 -8.37
C ASN A 46 -21.47 20.07 -8.68
N GLN A 47 -21.68 21.32 -8.26
CA GLN A 47 -22.95 22.05 -8.39
C GLN A 47 -24.15 21.26 -7.80
N ARG A 48 -23.92 20.58 -6.67
CA ARG A 48 -24.91 19.80 -5.93
C ARG A 48 -25.16 20.39 -4.55
N SER A 49 -26.22 19.94 -3.88
CA SER A 49 -26.44 20.28 -2.47
C SER A 49 -25.55 19.45 -1.55
N TYR A 50 -25.18 20.03 -0.40
CA TYR A 50 -24.45 19.35 0.66
C TYR A 50 -25.12 18.03 1.06
N ASP A 51 -26.44 18.04 1.26
CA ASP A 51 -27.21 16.85 1.67
C ASP A 51 -27.15 15.75 0.61
N HIS A 52 -27.15 16.11 -0.67
CA HIS A 52 -27.01 15.14 -1.76
C HIS A 52 -25.62 14.50 -1.75
N ILE A 53 -24.55 15.31 -1.65
CA ILE A 53 -23.18 14.79 -1.52
C ILE A 53 -23.03 13.89 -0.31
N LYS A 54 -23.54 14.30 0.85
CA LYS A 54 -23.46 13.52 2.08
C LYS A 54 -24.18 12.17 1.94
N LYS A 55 -25.34 12.14 1.29
CA LYS A 55 -26.09 10.92 1.01
C LYS A 55 -25.34 9.99 0.05
N GLU A 56 -24.79 10.51 -1.04
CA GLU A 56 -24.03 9.71 -1.99
C GLU A 56 -22.70 9.23 -1.41
N ALA A 57 -22.03 10.05 -0.60
CA ALA A 57 -20.83 9.66 0.14
C ALA A 57 -21.11 8.52 1.13
N TRP A 58 -22.24 8.57 1.85
CA TRP A 58 -22.63 7.48 2.74
C TRP A 58 -22.83 6.16 1.98
N LYS A 59 -23.52 6.20 0.84
CA LYS A 59 -23.67 5.01 -0.02
C LYS A 59 -22.32 4.50 -0.53
N LEU A 60 -21.41 5.41 -0.92
CA LEU A 60 -20.06 5.05 -1.33
C LEU A 60 -19.31 4.33 -0.20
N TRP A 61 -19.37 4.83 1.03
CA TRP A 61 -18.71 4.17 2.17
C TRP A 61 -19.27 2.78 2.44
N GLN A 62 -20.59 2.58 2.34
CA GLN A 62 -21.19 1.25 2.45
C GLN A 62 -20.71 0.32 1.32
N LEU A 63 -20.75 0.80 0.08
CA LEU A 63 -20.26 0.05 -1.08
C LEU A 63 -18.81 -0.40 -0.91
N LEU A 64 -17.92 0.52 -0.55
CA LEU A 64 -16.51 0.19 -0.34
C LEU A 64 -16.34 -0.76 0.85
N SER A 65 -17.13 -0.60 1.92
CA SER A 65 -17.08 -1.50 3.07
C SER A 65 -17.42 -2.93 2.67
N ASP A 66 -18.45 -3.12 1.84
CA ASP A 66 -18.85 -4.42 1.31
C ASP A 66 -17.78 -5.02 0.38
N VAL A 67 -17.19 -4.19 -0.49
CA VAL A 67 -16.14 -4.62 -1.45
C VAL A 67 -14.88 -5.07 -0.72
N PHE A 68 -14.45 -4.32 0.30
CA PHE A 68 -13.20 -4.55 1.01
C PHE A 68 -13.34 -5.35 2.30
N GLN A 69 -14.57 -5.68 2.71
CA GLN A 69 -14.92 -6.40 3.94
C GLN A 69 -14.34 -5.74 5.20
N GLU A 70 -14.31 -4.40 5.21
CA GLU A 70 -13.80 -3.57 6.30
C GLU A 70 -14.74 -2.38 6.53
N ASP A 71 -14.84 -1.88 7.76
CA ASP A 71 -15.68 -0.71 8.09
C ASP A 71 -15.04 0.59 7.57
N ILE A 72 -15.45 1.00 6.38
CA ILE A 72 -14.96 2.22 5.72
C ILE A 72 -15.84 3.42 6.08
N LYS A 73 -15.16 4.49 6.49
CA LYS A 73 -15.70 5.78 6.89
C LYS A 73 -14.86 6.88 6.26
N LYS A 74 -15.41 8.09 6.19
CA LYS A 74 -14.68 9.30 5.74
C LYS A 74 -13.29 9.44 6.41
N SER A 75 -13.18 9.12 7.70
CA SER A 75 -11.95 9.30 8.48
C SER A 75 -10.86 8.27 8.20
N ASN A 76 -11.20 7.08 7.70
CA ASN A 76 -10.24 5.97 7.54
C ASN A 76 -10.11 5.50 6.09
N VAL A 77 -10.98 5.95 5.17
CA VAL A 77 -11.00 5.50 3.77
C VAL A 77 -9.63 5.67 3.12
N ARG A 78 -8.95 6.80 3.35
CA ARG A 78 -7.62 7.03 2.80
C ARG A 78 -6.63 5.99 3.27
N SER A 79 -6.47 5.82 4.58
CA SER A 79 -5.54 4.83 5.14
C SER A 79 -5.84 3.40 4.67
N ILE A 80 -7.11 3.01 4.60
CA ILE A 80 -7.50 1.66 4.20
C ILE A 80 -7.18 1.43 2.71
N LEU A 81 -7.56 2.36 1.84
CA LEU A 81 -7.30 2.25 0.41
C LEU A 81 -5.81 2.30 0.10
N GLU A 82 -5.04 3.22 0.72
CA GLU A 82 -3.57 3.28 0.55
C GLU A 82 -2.92 1.95 0.95
N ASN A 83 -3.31 1.38 2.08
CA ASN A 83 -2.75 0.12 2.58
C ASN A 83 -3.11 -1.07 1.68
N LYS A 84 -4.38 -1.20 1.27
CA LYS A 84 -4.81 -2.31 0.40
C LYS A 84 -4.22 -2.19 -1.01
N ALA A 85 -4.21 -1.00 -1.58
CA ALA A 85 -3.62 -0.75 -2.89
C ALA A 85 -2.11 -1.04 -2.87
N SER A 86 -1.40 -0.53 -1.87
CA SER A 86 0.03 -0.80 -1.71
C SER A 86 0.30 -2.29 -1.50
N SER A 87 -0.45 -2.97 -0.62
CA SER A 87 -0.28 -4.41 -0.39
C SER A 87 -0.50 -5.22 -1.67
N THR A 88 -1.53 -4.90 -2.45
CA THR A 88 -1.82 -5.58 -3.72
C THR A 88 -0.73 -5.35 -4.75
N ILE A 89 -0.24 -4.11 -4.87
CA ILE A 89 0.83 -3.74 -5.81
C ILE A 89 2.14 -4.41 -5.41
N TYR A 90 2.54 -4.38 -4.13
CA TYR A 90 3.73 -5.07 -3.65
C TYR A 90 3.64 -6.58 -3.84
N HIS A 91 2.46 -7.18 -3.63
CA HIS A 91 2.24 -8.59 -3.89
C HIS A 91 2.42 -8.93 -5.38
N PHE A 92 1.87 -8.11 -6.27
CA PHE A 92 2.01 -8.27 -7.72
C PHE A 92 3.48 -8.13 -8.18
N VAL A 93 4.19 -7.11 -7.67
CA VAL A 93 5.62 -6.87 -7.98
C VAL A 93 6.47 -8.03 -7.46
N ASN A 94 6.24 -8.50 -6.23
CA ASN A 94 6.95 -9.67 -5.70
C ASN A 94 6.66 -10.94 -6.50
N TYR A 95 5.41 -11.20 -6.90
CA TYR A 95 5.08 -12.35 -7.75
C TYR A 95 5.77 -12.32 -9.12
N HIS A 96 5.98 -11.14 -9.70
CA HIS A 96 6.73 -10.99 -10.94
C HIS A 96 8.26 -11.08 -10.76
N CYS A 97 8.78 -10.83 -9.56
CA CYS A 97 10.21 -11.01 -9.22
C CYS A 97 10.56 -12.38 -8.61
N ASN A 98 9.57 -13.21 -8.26
CA ASN A 98 9.76 -14.53 -7.63
C ASN A 98 10.14 -15.67 -8.62
N ASN A 99 10.56 -15.35 -9.85
CA ASN A 99 11.31 -16.29 -10.69
C ASN A 99 12.83 -16.25 -10.44
N ILE A 100 13.27 -15.64 -9.34
CA ILE A 100 14.63 -15.80 -8.82
C ILE A 100 14.55 -16.78 -7.65
N GLY A 101 15.07 -17.98 -7.87
CA GLY A 101 14.91 -19.14 -7.01
C GLY A 101 15.18 -18.89 -5.53
N ASN A 102 14.30 -19.46 -4.71
CA ASN A 102 14.51 -19.94 -3.34
C ASN A 102 15.51 -19.16 -2.51
N ASN A 103 15.12 -17.99 -1.99
CA ASN A 103 15.69 -17.46 -0.76
C ASN A 103 14.58 -16.84 0.07
N HIS A 104 14.46 -17.29 1.33
CA HIS A 104 13.51 -16.79 2.32
C HIS A 104 13.85 -15.33 2.66
N ILE A 105 13.30 -14.38 1.91
CA ILE A 105 13.35 -12.96 2.28
C ILE A 105 12.10 -12.66 3.11
N ASN A 106 12.21 -12.76 4.43
CA ASN A 106 11.20 -12.18 5.31
C ASN A 106 11.46 -10.68 5.43
N ILE A 107 10.87 -9.89 4.53
CA ILE A 107 10.89 -8.44 4.64
C ILE A 107 9.83 -8.06 5.69
N CYS A 108 10.30 -7.88 6.92
CA CYS A 108 9.62 -7.31 8.09
C CYS A 108 8.08 -7.30 8.02
N ARG A 109 7.47 -8.42 8.43
CA ARG A 109 6.04 -8.49 8.75
C ARG A 109 5.86 -8.65 10.26
N GLU A 110 5.94 -7.54 10.99
CA GLU A 110 5.22 -7.45 12.25
C GLU A 110 3.81 -6.96 11.91
N ASN A 111 2.84 -7.85 12.03
CA ASN A 111 1.45 -7.62 12.41
C ASN A 111 0.66 -8.90 12.10
N ASN A 112 0.64 -9.83 13.06
CA ASN A 112 -0.44 -10.79 13.17
C ASN A 112 -1.13 -10.56 14.52
N PRO A 113 -2.35 -9.98 14.57
CA PRO A 113 -3.15 -10.03 15.77
C PRO A 113 -3.83 -11.40 15.82
N TYR A 114 -3.68 -12.08 16.96
CA TYR A 114 -4.37 -13.32 17.37
C TYR A 114 -3.77 -14.66 16.91
N ALA A 115 -2.83 -15.17 17.72
CA ALA A 115 -2.87 -16.55 18.22
C ALA A 115 -1.89 -16.70 19.42
N GLU A 116 -2.26 -16.16 20.57
CA GLU A 116 -1.73 -16.70 21.83
C GLU A 116 -2.36 -18.08 22.00
N ASN A 117 -1.54 -19.14 22.01
CA ASN A 117 -1.71 -20.28 22.91
C ASN A 117 -0.48 -21.21 22.86
N ASN A 118 0.36 -21.05 23.88
CA ASN A 118 1.02 -22.10 24.67
C ASN A 118 1.82 -23.21 23.95
N LEU A 119 3.14 -23.04 23.87
CA LEU A 119 4.08 -24.17 23.99
C LEU A 119 5.21 -23.87 24.98
N LYS A 120 4.99 -24.44 26.16
CA LYS A 120 5.91 -24.89 27.21
C LYS A 120 7.42 -24.70 26.94
N LYS A 121 8.03 -23.98 27.88
CA LYS A 121 9.38 -24.19 28.40
C LYS A 121 9.68 -25.71 28.52
N SER A 122 10.55 -26.21 27.65
CA SER A 122 11.36 -27.40 27.92
C SER A 122 12.75 -27.14 27.35
N SER A 123 13.69 -27.04 28.27
CA SER A 123 15.12 -27.16 28.04
C SER A 123 15.42 -28.42 27.23
N ASN A 124 16.37 -28.31 26.30
CA ASN A 124 17.40 -29.28 25.91
C ASN A 124 17.68 -29.18 24.41
N PHE A 125 18.51 -28.21 24.00
CA PHE A 125 19.31 -28.31 22.78
C PHE A 125 20.73 -27.79 23.08
N PRO A 126 21.79 -28.46 22.61
CA PRO A 126 23.16 -28.18 23.02
C PRO A 126 23.69 -26.91 22.36
N ASP A 127 24.50 -26.17 23.12
CA ASP A 127 25.29 -25.03 22.68
C ASP A 127 26.05 -25.35 21.40
N ASN A 128 25.79 -24.58 20.33
CA ASN A 128 26.75 -24.40 19.26
C ASN A 128 26.64 -22.96 18.75
N ASP A 129 27.68 -22.20 19.07
CA ASP A 129 28.10 -20.91 18.56
C ASP A 129 27.27 -20.30 17.42
N HIS A 130 26.37 -19.37 17.77
CA HIS A 130 25.85 -18.38 16.83
C HIS A 130 26.93 -17.32 16.54
N LEU A 131 27.95 -17.69 15.76
CA LEU A 131 28.65 -16.73 14.92
C LEU A 131 27.79 -16.51 13.69
N SER A 132 27.08 -15.39 13.62
CA SER A 132 26.47 -14.89 12.38
C SER A 132 27.52 -15.00 11.26
N PRO A 133 27.19 -15.57 10.08
CA PRO A 133 28.15 -15.60 8.99
C PRO A 133 28.55 -14.16 8.66
N ILE A 134 29.85 -13.86 8.75
CA ILE A 134 30.39 -12.60 8.26
C ILE A 134 30.17 -12.61 6.75
N ILE A 135 29.20 -11.82 6.27
CA ILE A 135 28.88 -11.73 4.85
C ILE A 135 29.92 -10.83 4.20
N ASP A 136 30.72 -11.41 3.31
CA ASP A 136 31.67 -10.68 2.49
C ASP A 136 30.91 -9.91 1.39
N LEU A 137 30.74 -8.60 1.61
CA LEU A 137 30.02 -7.71 0.69
C LEU A 137 30.70 -7.58 -0.67
N THR A 138 31.98 -7.94 -0.78
CA THR A 138 32.69 -7.95 -2.09
C THR A 138 32.20 -9.07 -3.00
N LYS A 139 31.50 -10.07 -2.44
CA LYS A 139 30.91 -11.19 -3.18
C LYS A 139 29.43 -10.99 -3.48
N ALA A 140 28.86 -9.82 -3.19
CA ALA A 140 27.47 -9.53 -3.48
C ALA A 140 27.22 -9.50 -5.00
N PRO A 141 26.12 -10.08 -5.51
CA PRO A 141 25.78 -10.01 -6.92
C PRO A 141 25.46 -8.57 -7.34
N GLU A 142 25.79 -8.22 -8.58
CA GLU A 142 25.48 -6.92 -9.14
C GLU A 142 23.97 -6.70 -9.23
N LEU A 143 23.52 -5.53 -8.76
CA LEU A 143 22.12 -5.13 -8.85
C LEU A 143 21.77 -4.85 -10.32
N ARG A 144 21.10 -5.80 -10.98
CA ARG A 144 20.67 -5.67 -12.39
C ARG A 144 19.45 -4.78 -12.63
N CYS A 145 18.91 -4.13 -11.60
CA CYS A 145 17.70 -3.33 -11.70
C CYS A 145 18.05 -1.83 -11.76
N ASN A 146 17.97 -1.22 -12.94
CA ASN A 146 18.02 0.23 -13.08
C ASN A 146 16.63 0.80 -12.73
N TYR A 147 16.52 1.44 -11.55
CA TYR A 147 15.28 2.07 -11.08
C TYR A 147 14.99 3.43 -11.73
N GLY A 148 15.69 3.80 -12.82
CA GLY A 148 15.50 5.09 -13.53
C GLY A 148 15.82 6.33 -12.69
N ARG A 149 16.57 6.18 -11.59
CA ARG A 149 16.96 7.25 -10.67
C ARG A 149 18.30 7.88 -11.04
N ASP A 150 18.48 8.12 -12.34
CA ASP A 150 19.75 8.58 -12.89
C ASP A 150 20.09 10.00 -12.40
N LEU A 151 19.06 10.82 -12.12
CA LEU A 151 19.21 12.16 -11.59
C LEU A 151 19.74 12.11 -10.14
N GLU A 152 19.10 11.34 -9.27
CA GLU A 152 19.47 11.23 -7.86
C GLU A 152 20.85 10.58 -7.68
N LEU A 153 21.18 9.60 -8.53
CA LEU A 153 22.52 9.00 -8.56
C LEU A 153 23.59 10.00 -9.01
N SER A 154 23.28 10.86 -9.98
CA SER A 154 24.19 11.91 -10.46
C SER A 154 24.42 12.96 -9.37
N THR A 155 23.36 13.41 -8.70
CA THR A 155 23.46 14.35 -7.57
C THR A 155 24.27 13.78 -6.42
N LEU A 156 24.05 12.50 -6.06
CA LEU A 156 24.80 11.86 -4.99
C LEU A 156 26.30 11.73 -5.31
N LYS A 157 26.64 11.39 -6.56
CA LYS A 157 28.04 11.35 -7.02
C LYS A 157 28.71 12.71 -6.88
N GLU A 158 28.05 13.76 -7.35
CA GLU A 158 28.54 15.14 -7.23
C GLU A 158 28.81 15.51 -5.76
N TRP A 159 27.95 15.11 -4.83
CA TRP A 159 28.15 15.38 -3.39
C TRP A 159 29.29 14.60 -2.77
N LEU A 160 29.55 13.38 -3.24
CA LEU A 160 30.67 12.56 -2.76
C LEU A 160 32.00 13.10 -3.29
N ASP A 161 32.04 13.51 -4.56
CA ASP A 161 33.24 14.02 -5.21
C ASP A 161 33.60 15.44 -4.72
N ASN A 162 32.60 16.24 -4.33
CA ASN A 162 32.80 17.61 -3.81
C ASN A 162 33.03 17.67 -2.29
N LYS A 163 33.21 16.54 -1.61
CA LYS A 163 33.44 16.50 -0.17
C LYS A 163 34.93 16.62 0.16
N THR A 164 35.47 17.85 0.06
CA THR A 164 36.69 18.26 0.79
C THR A 164 36.43 18.49 2.27
#